data_AF-A0A4S1CK78-F1
#
_entry.id   AF-A0A4S1CK78-F1
#
_cell.length_a   1.000
_cell.length_b   1.000
_cell.length_c   1.000
_cell.angle_alpha   90.00
_cell.angle_beta   90.00
_cell.angle_gamma   90.00
#
_symmetry.space_group_name_H-M   'P 1'
#
loop_
_entity.id
_entity.type
_entity.pdbx_description
1 polymer ?
#
loop_
_entity_poly.entity_id
_entity_poly.type
_entity_poly.pdbx_seq_one_letter_code
_entity_poly.pdbx_strand_id
1 'polypeptide(L)'
;MRRVMLVLVGSLFLATSTGAFAQQTPAEKNECLLASKNCKDQVDDIYKRMQRLDKEIKKGTKVYTPQELKRLQEKLTETQETLRDLEKPGH
;
A
#
# COMPACT_ATOMS: atom_id res chain seq x y z
N MET A 1 -39.91 -39.90 38.92
CA MET A 1 -39.88 -38.65 38.12
C MET A 1 -39.94 -37.43 39.04
N ARG A 2 -38.80 -36.81 39.40
CA ARG A 2 -38.69 -35.38 39.82
C ARG A 2 -37.28 -34.95 40.25
N ARG A 3 -36.19 -35.46 39.65
CA ARG A 3 -34.83 -34.97 39.97
C ARG A 3 -33.88 -35.00 38.77
N VAL A 4 -34.35 -34.52 37.62
CA VAL A 4 -33.49 -34.26 36.47
C VAL A 4 -34.01 -32.99 35.78
N MET A 5 -33.83 -31.85 36.42
CA MET A 5 -34.28 -30.55 35.88
C MET A 5 -33.39 -29.41 36.37
N LEU A 6 -32.07 -29.60 36.40
CA LEU A 6 -31.09 -28.54 36.67
C LEU A 6 -29.76 -28.80 35.94
N VAL A 7 -29.77 -28.95 34.61
CA VAL A 7 -28.52 -29.10 33.82
C VAL A 7 -28.47 -28.18 32.58
N LEU A 8 -29.32 -27.15 32.45
CA LEU A 8 -29.41 -26.41 31.17
C LEU A 8 -29.36 -24.87 31.27
N VAL A 9 -28.58 -24.28 32.17
CA VAL A 9 -28.42 -22.80 32.19
C VAL A 9 -26.98 -22.37 32.52
N GLY A 10 -25.95 -22.98 31.91
CA GLY A 10 -24.56 -22.70 32.32
C GLY A 10 -23.49 -22.63 31.24
N SER A 11 -23.83 -22.62 29.94
CA SER A 11 -22.80 -22.71 28.89
C SER A 11 -23.16 -22.00 27.59
N LEU A 12 -23.69 -20.79 27.66
CA LEU A 12 -23.87 -19.93 26.47
C LEU A 12 -23.36 -18.51 26.69
N PHE A 13 -22.07 -18.37 27.02
CA PHE A 13 -21.37 -17.08 27.03
C PHE A 13 -19.98 -17.17 26.35
N LEU A 14 -19.91 -17.84 25.19
CA LEU A 14 -18.70 -17.84 24.36
C LEU A 14 -19.07 -17.62 22.89
N ALA A 15 -19.68 -16.47 22.56
CA ALA A 15 -19.89 -16.10 21.16
C ALA A 15 -20.13 -14.59 20.94
N THR A 16 -19.28 -13.72 21.47
CA THR A 16 -19.18 -12.34 20.94
C THR A 16 -17.73 -11.86 20.92
N SER A 17 -16.82 -12.65 20.34
CA SER A 17 -15.62 -12.08 19.72
C SER A 17 -15.95 -11.71 18.27
N THR A 18 -17.02 -10.97 18.05
CA THR A 18 -17.14 -10.21 16.80
C THR A 18 -16.09 -9.13 16.89
N GLY A 19 -15.02 -9.28 16.09
CA GLY A 19 -14.02 -8.23 15.94
C GLY A 19 -14.74 -6.90 15.79
N ALA A 20 -14.35 -5.92 16.59
CA ALA A 20 -14.82 -4.56 16.44
C ALA A 20 -14.35 -4.03 15.08
N PHE A 21 -15.09 -4.34 14.02
CA PHE A 21 -15.13 -3.47 12.86
C PHE A 21 -15.74 -2.19 13.39
N ALA A 22 -14.87 -1.23 13.75
CA ALA A 22 -15.29 0.14 13.96
C ALA A 22 -16.17 0.51 12.76
N GLN A 23 -17.45 0.79 13.02
CA GLN A 23 -18.37 1.22 11.98
C GLN A 23 -17.90 2.58 11.51
N GLN A 24 -17.00 2.59 10.52
CA GLN A 24 -16.39 3.81 10.00
C GLN A 24 -17.50 4.76 9.59
N THR A 25 -17.47 5.97 10.12
CA THR A 25 -18.36 7.04 9.68
C THR A 25 -18.12 7.30 8.19
N PRO A 26 -19.13 7.83 7.46
CA PRO A 26 -18.93 8.23 6.06
C PRO A 26 -17.74 9.16 5.86
N ALA A 27 -17.45 10.02 6.84
CA ALA A 27 -16.27 10.89 6.85
C ALA A 27 -14.97 10.08 6.91
N GLU A 28 -14.81 9.17 7.87
CA GLU A 28 -13.62 8.32 7.99
C GLU A 28 -13.40 7.44 6.75
N LYS A 29 -14.49 6.93 6.15
CA LYS A 29 -14.42 6.19 4.89
C LYS A 29 -13.91 7.06 3.74
N ASN A 30 -14.40 8.31 3.62
CA ASN A 30 -13.95 9.23 2.58
C ASN A 30 -12.49 9.62 2.76
N GLU A 31 -12.03 9.85 3.99
CA GLU A 31 -10.61 10.10 4.30
C GLU A 31 -9.73 8.91 3.89
N CYS A 32 -10.16 7.69 4.23
CA CYS A 32 -9.44 6.47 3.83
C CYS A 32 -9.36 6.31 2.30
N LEU A 33 -10.46 6.55 1.59
CA LEU A 33 -10.50 6.52 0.13
C LEU A 33 -9.62 7.60 -0.50
N LEU A 34 -9.61 8.80 0.07
CA LEU A 34 -8.78 9.91 -0.39
C LEU A 34 -7.29 9.60 -0.18
N ALA A 35 -6.93 9.07 0.98
CA ALA A 35 -5.56 8.61 1.26
C ALA A 35 -5.14 7.50 0.28
N SER A 36 -5.98 6.48 0.07
CA SER A 36 -5.73 5.40 -0.90
C SER A 36 -5.55 5.93 -2.32
N LYS A 37 -6.38 6.87 -2.75
CA LYS A 37 -6.26 7.52 -4.06
C LYS A 37 -4.95 8.29 -4.18
N ASN A 38 -4.59 9.09 -3.17
CA ASN A 38 -3.32 9.83 -3.17
C ASN A 38 -2.11 8.89 -3.22
N CYS A 39 -2.16 7.73 -2.55
CA CYS A 39 -1.11 6.73 -2.66
C CYS A 39 -1.01 6.17 -4.09
N LYS A 40 -2.15 5.86 -4.71
CA LYS A 40 -2.19 5.39 -6.11
C LYS A 40 -1.62 6.42 -7.08
N ASP A 41 -2.05 7.68 -6.97
CA ASP A 41 -1.60 8.76 -7.86
C ASP A 41 -0.08 8.99 -7.73
N GLN A 42 0.47 8.89 -6.51
CA GLN A 42 1.92 8.96 -6.27
C GLN A 42 2.68 7.82 -6.93
N VAL A 43 2.18 6.58 -6.82
CA VAL A 43 2.79 5.40 -7.46
C VAL A 43 2.77 5.54 -8.98
N ASP A 44 1.65 5.97 -9.57
CA ASP A 44 1.54 6.22 -11.01
C ASP A 44 2.54 7.27 -11.50
N ASP A 45 2.75 8.34 -10.73
CA ASP A 45 3.71 9.39 -11.06
C ASP A 45 5.17 8.92 -10.97
N ILE A 46 5.48 8.01 -10.04
CA ILE A 46 6.79 7.34 -9.94
C ILE A 46 7.03 6.49 -11.20
N TYR A 47 6.05 5.68 -11.62
CA TYR A 47 6.16 4.90 -12.86
C TYR A 47 6.38 5.80 -14.10
N LYS A 48 5.66 6.92 -14.21
CA LYS A 48 5.89 7.90 -15.30
C LYS A 48 7.30 8.49 -15.26
N ARG A 49 7.84 8.77 -14.08
CA ARG A 49 9.22 9.26 -13.90
C ARG A 49 10.24 8.21 -14.37
N MET A 50 10.08 6.95 -14.00
CA MET A 50 10.94 5.86 -14.46
C MET A 50 10.94 5.74 -15.99
N GLN A 51 9.76 5.78 -16.62
CA GLN A 51 9.64 5.71 -18.08
C GLN A 51 10.33 6.90 -18.79
N ARG A 52 10.27 8.10 -18.22
CA ARG A 52 10.99 9.27 -18.76
C ARG A 52 12.50 9.08 -18.67
N LEU A 53 13.01 8.64 -17.51
CA LEU A 53 14.43 8.38 -17.32
C LEU A 53 14.94 7.29 -18.29
N ASP A 54 14.21 6.19 -18.43
CA ASP A 54 14.56 5.12 -19.38
C ASP A 54 14.62 5.63 -20.83
N LYS A 55 13.65 6.47 -21.26
CA LYS A 55 13.66 7.11 -22.58
C LYS A 55 14.88 8.00 -22.80
N GLU A 56 15.28 8.77 -21.79
CA GLU A 56 16.48 9.63 -21.87
C GLU A 56 17.77 8.80 -21.93
N ILE A 57 17.88 7.76 -21.10
CA ILE A 57 19.04 6.84 -21.10
C ILE A 57 19.19 6.18 -22.48
N LYS A 58 18.08 5.76 -23.11
CA LYS A 58 18.07 5.16 -24.45
C LYS A 58 18.59 6.07 -25.56
N LYS A 59 18.63 7.41 -25.35
CA LYS A 59 19.27 8.32 -26.31
C LYS A 59 20.80 8.12 -26.35
N GLY A 60 21.38 7.58 -25.29
CA GLY A 60 22.77 7.17 -25.23
C GLY A 60 23.76 8.32 -25.48
N THR A 61 24.94 7.96 -25.95
CA THR A 61 26.06 8.90 -26.15
C THR A 61 25.86 9.88 -27.30
N LYS A 62 24.78 9.71 -28.08
CA LYS A 62 24.37 10.67 -29.12
C LYS A 62 23.94 12.02 -28.52
N VAL A 63 23.39 11.99 -27.30
CA VAL A 63 22.83 13.19 -26.65
C VAL A 63 23.56 13.51 -25.34
N TYR A 64 24.06 12.49 -24.64
CA TYR A 64 24.63 12.62 -23.31
C TYR A 64 26.08 12.16 -23.26
N THR A 65 26.86 12.77 -22.38
CA THR A 65 28.17 12.23 -22.00
C THR A 65 28.01 10.94 -21.18
N PRO A 66 29.06 10.08 -21.10
CA PRO A 66 29.04 8.90 -20.23
C PRO A 66 28.72 9.22 -18.77
N GLN A 67 29.20 10.36 -18.27
CA GLN A 67 28.96 10.82 -16.91
C GLN A 67 27.50 11.23 -16.70
N GLU A 68 26.87 11.87 -17.68
CA GLU A 68 25.45 12.22 -17.62
C GLU A 68 24.56 10.98 -17.71
N LEU A 69 24.90 10.01 -18.57
CA LEU A 69 24.20 8.73 -18.63
C LEU A 69 24.29 7.99 -17.29
N LYS A 70 25.47 8.00 -16.64
CA LYS A 70 25.64 7.42 -15.30
C LYS A 70 24.70 8.08 -14.29
N ARG A 71 24.61 9.41 -14.29
CA ARG A 71 23.69 10.15 -13.40
C ARG A 71 22.21 9.85 -13.69
N LEU A 72 21.84 9.67 -14.96
CA LEU A 72 20.48 9.27 -15.33
C LEU A 72 20.16 7.86 -14.82
N GLN A 73 21.12 6.93 -14.92
CA GLN A 73 21.01 5.57 -14.39
C GLN A 73 20.87 5.58 -12.86
N GLU A 74 21.68 6.37 -12.15
CA GLU A 74 21.58 6.55 -10.69
C GLU A 74 20.19 7.03 -10.28
N LYS A 75 19.67 8.08 -10.95
CA LYS A 75 18.30 8.57 -10.71
C LYS A 75 17.22 7.52 -10.97
N LEU A 76 17.40 6.66 -11.98
CA LEU A 76 16.46 5.58 -12.27
C LEU A 76 16.46 4.55 -11.13
N THR A 77 17.64 4.17 -10.65
CA THR A 77 17.80 3.27 -9.51
C THR A 77 17.16 3.84 -8.24
N GLU A 78 17.46 5.09 -7.88
CA GLU A 78 16.86 5.76 -6.71
C GLU A 78 15.32 5.80 -6.79
N THR A 79 14.79 6.06 -7.99
CA THR A 79 13.33 6.09 -8.23
C THR A 79 12.73 4.70 -8.05
N GLN A 80 13.41 3.64 -8.51
CA GLN A 80 12.98 2.26 -8.33
C GLN A 80 13.05 1.83 -6.86
N GLU A 81 14.07 2.25 -6.12
CA GLU A 81 14.19 1.99 -4.68
C GLU A 81 13.04 2.66 -3.90
N THR A 82 12.73 3.92 -4.24
CA THR A 82 11.58 4.63 -3.67
C THR A 82 10.28 3.86 -3.89
N LEU A 83 10.05 3.36 -5.10
CA LEU A 83 8.87 2.55 -5.40
C LEU A 83 8.83 1.26 -4.57
N ARG A 84 9.96 0.55 -4.48
CA ARG A 84 10.06 -0.68 -3.67
C ARG A 84 9.77 -0.41 -2.21
N ASP A 85 10.21 0.72 -1.67
CA ASP A 85 9.95 1.08 -0.27
C ASP A 85 8.47 1.38 -0.03
N LEU A 86 7.77 1.99 -0.99
CA LEU A 86 6.31 2.19 -0.93
C LEU A 86 5.51 0.89 -1.07
N GLU A 87 6.04 -0.09 -1.80
CA GLU A 87 5.38 -1.39 -2.02
C GLU A 87 5.64 -2.40 -0.88
N LYS A 88 6.57 -2.13 0.04
CA LYS A 88 6.85 -3.02 1.17
C LYS A 88 5.66 -3.06 2.14
N PRO A 89 5.10 -4.25 2.45
CA PRO A 89 4.06 -4.36 3.45
C PRO A 89 4.62 -4.07 4.85
N GLY A 90 3.94 -3.18 5.60
CA GLY A 90 4.28 -2.88 6.99
C GLY A 90 5.00 -1.54 7.24
N HIS A 91 5.03 -0.64 6.24
CA HIS A 91 5.20 0.79 6.47
C HIS A 91 3.86 1.52 6.57
#